data_AF-R8Y3A2-F1
#
_entry.id   AF-R8Y3A2-F1
#
_cell.length_a   1.000
_cell.length_b   1.000
_cell.length_c   1.000
_cell.angle_alpha   90.00
_cell.angle_beta   90.00
_cell.angle_gamma   90.00
#
_symmetry.space_group_name_H-M   'P 1'
#
loop_
_entity.id
_entity.type
_entity.pdbx_description
1 polymer ?
#
loop_
_entity_poly.entity_id
_entity_poly.type
_entity_poly.pdbx_seq_one_letter_code
_entity_poly.pdbx_strand_id
1 'polypeptide(L)'
;MQTNLSNQQQIIQSWFDPALKTLEGLLEVRKQNLRKQKRDEKNAAVKRDEFMEALSEQHRMPIFNAGQIISSLYRAKRIRYLGSTFIQVNEEGDK
;
A
#
# COMPACT_ATOMS: atom_id res chain seq x y z
N MET A 1 17.83 12.41 21.92
CA MET A 1 18.23 11.62 20.74
C MET A 1 17.65 12.31 19.52
N GLN A 2 18.46 13.03 18.75
CA GLN A 2 17.96 13.82 17.62
C GLN A 2 18.06 12.94 16.36
N THR A 3 16.96 12.29 16.00
CA THR A 3 16.88 11.50 14.77
C THR A 3 16.78 12.46 13.58
N ASN A 4 17.92 12.86 13.02
CA ASN A 4 17.96 13.52 11.71
C ASN A 4 17.58 12.50 10.63
N LEU A 5 16.29 12.17 10.51
CA LEU A 5 15.78 11.55 9.30
C LEU A 5 16.01 12.55 8.17
N SER A 6 16.69 12.13 7.10
CA SER A 6 16.84 12.95 5.90
C SER A 6 15.46 13.39 5.40
N ASN A 7 15.33 14.62 4.86
CA ASN A 7 14.05 15.18 4.37
C ASN A 7 13.23 14.18 3.53
N GLN A 8 13.91 13.36 2.73
CA GLN A 8 13.28 12.33 1.92
C GLN A 8 12.56 11.23 2.75
N GLN A 9 13.16 10.77 3.86
CA GLN A 9 12.53 9.77 4.72
C GLN A 9 11.32 10.33 5.46
N GLN A 10 11.37 11.59 5.89
CA GLN A 10 10.23 12.28 6.49
C GLN A 10 9.08 12.42 5.50
N ILE A 11 9.38 12.83 4.25
CA ILE A 11 8.37 12.90 3.19
C ILE A 11 7.75 11.52 2.97
N ILE A 12 8.56 10.47 2.79
CA ILE A 12 8.07 9.10 2.57
C ILE A 12 7.18 8.63 3.74
N GLN A 13 7.56 8.89 4.99
CA GLN A 13 6.75 8.53 6.16
C GLN A 13 5.43 9.29 6.23
N SER A 14 5.43 10.60 5.91
CA SER A 14 4.18 11.38 5.82
C SER A 14 3.23 10.83 4.75
N TRP A 15 3.75 10.11 3.76
CA TRP A 15 2.96 9.46 2.72
C TRP A 15 2.44 8.05 3.10
N PHE A 16 2.77 7.51 4.28
CA PHE A 16 2.32 6.17 4.65
C PHE A 16 0.82 6.10 4.88
N ASP A 17 0.27 7.01 5.67
CA ASP A 17 -1.16 7.08 5.96
C ASP A 17 -2.01 7.29 4.70
N PRO A 18 -1.75 8.30 3.83
CA PRO A 18 -2.52 8.48 2.61
C PRO A 18 -2.38 7.31 1.64
N ALA A 19 -1.20 6.66 1.58
CA ALA A 19 -1.01 5.50 0.72
C ALA A 19 -1.75 4.26 1.24
N LEU A 20 -1.76 4.03 2.55
CA LEU A 20 -2.53 2.94 3.16
C LEU A 20 -4.02 3.16 2.97
N LYS A 21 -4.52 4.39 3.12
CA LYS A 21 -5.93 4.72 2.87
C LYS A 21 -6.34 4.43 1.41
N THR A 22 -5.48 4.77 0.44
CA THR A 22 -5.68 4.40 -0.97
C THR A 22 -5.72 2.88 -1.13
N LEU A 23 -4.77 2.17 -0.53
CA LEU A 23 -4.70 0.71 -0.59
C LEU A 23 -5.95 0.05 0.00
N GLU A 24 -6.41 0.52 1.15
CA GLU A 24 -7.63 0.04 1.81
C GLU A 24 -8.84 0.21 0.91
N GLY A 25 -9.02 1.38 0.27
CA GLY A 25 -10.11 1.60 -0.67
C GLY A 25 -10.10 0.62 -1.85
N LEU A 26 -8.92 0.35 -2.43
CA LEU A 26 -8.80 -0.66 -3.50
C LEU A 26 -9.10 -2.08 -2.97
N LEU A 27 -8.60 -2.41 -1.78
CA LEU A 27 -8.85 -3.70 -1.15
C LEU A 27 -10.32 -3.88 -0.79
N GLU A 28 -11.04 -2.85 -0.35
CA GLU A 28 -12.48 -2.92 -0.08
C GLU A 28 -13.28 -3.31 -1.32
N VAL A 29 -12.96 -2.74 -2.48
CA VAL A 29 -13.58 -3.14 -3.75
C VAL A 29 -13.29 -4.61 -4.05
N ARG A 30 -12.06 -5.08 -3.80
CA ARG A 30 -11.68 -6.49 -3.99
C ARG A 30 -12.37 -7.41 -2.97
N LYS A 31 -12.49 -7.01 -1.71
CA LYS A 31 -13.23 -7.73 -0.66
C LYS A 31 -14.69 -7.87 -1.04
N GLN A 32 -15.35 -6.80 -1.48
CA GLN A 32 -16.73 -6.85 -1.96
C GLN A 32 -16.90 -7.81 -3.14
N ASN A 33 -15.97 -7.81 -4.09
CA ASN A 33 -16.00 -8.75 -5.22
C ASN A 33 -15.76 -10.20 -4.79
N LEU A 34 -14.91 -10.46 -3.81
CA LEU A 34 -14.70 -11.79 -3.23
C LEU A 34 -15.94 -12.25 -2.46
N ARG A 35 -16.56 -11.37 -1.68
CA ARG A 35 -17.80 -11.63 -0.96
C ARG A 35 -18.94 -12.02 -1.90
N LYS A 36 -19.08 -11.32 -3.04
CA LYS A 36 -20.02 -11.69 -4.12
C LYS A 36 -19.73 -13.09 -4.69
N GLN A 37 -18.45 -13.47 -4.76
CA GLN A 37 -18.00 -14.78 -5.24
C GLN A 37 -17.96 -15.86 -4.14
N LYS A 38 -18.43 -15.57 -2.91
CA LYS A 38 -18.34 -16.45 -1.74
C LYS A 38 -16.91 -16.94 -1.44
N ARG A 39 -15.91 -16.11 -1.76
CA ARG A 39 -14.49 -16.35 -1.43
C ARG A 39 -14.09 -15.57 -0.18
N ASP A 40 -13.07 -16.06 0.49
CA ASP A 40 -12.57 -15.44 1.72
C ASP A 40 -11.93 -14.07 1.43
N GLU A 41 -12.45 -13.05 2.11
CA GLU A 41 -12.07 -11.63 1.95
C GLU A 41 -10.60 -11.37 2.34
N LYS A 42 -9.98 -12.24 3.13
CA LYS A 42 -8.56 -12.15 3.49
C LYS A 42 -7.65 -12.49 2.32
N ASN A 43 -8.18 -13.01 1.21
CA ASN A 43 -7.43 -13.14 -0.04
C ASN A 43 -7.49 -11.89 -0.91
N ALA A 44 -8.07 -10.79 -0.42
CA ALA A 44 -8.07 -9.53 -1.15
C ALA A 44 -6.62 -9.08 -1.37
N ALA A 45 -6.29 -8.88 -2.64
CA ALA A 45 -5.01 -8.39 -3.09
C ALA A 45 -5.22 -7.47 -4.29
N VAL A 46 -4.36 -6.47 -4.39
CA VAL A 46 -4.32 -5.50 -5.48
C VAL A 46 -3.01 -5.62 -6.22
N LYS A 47 -3.00 -5.27 -7.50
CA LYS A 47 -1.75 -5.31 -8.27
C LYS A 47 -0.87 -4.14 -7.85
N ARG A 48 0.44 -4.33 -7.88
CA ARG A 48 1.41 -3.25 -7.63
C ARG A 48 1.21 -2.09 -8.60
N ASP A 49 1.04 -2.37 -9.89
CA ASP A 49 0.74 -1.34 -10.90
C ASP A 49 -0.54 -0.57 -10.58
N GLU A 50 -1.64 -1.28 -10.30
CA GLU A 50 -2.91 -0.64 -9.94
C GLU A 50 -2.78 0.24 -8.69
N PHE A 51 -1.98 -0.18 -7.71
CA PHE A 51 -1.70 0.64 -6.54
C PHE A 51 -0.82 1.85 -6.88
N MET A 52 0.20 1.70 -7.72
CA MET A 52 1.03 2.81 -8.21
C MET A 52 0.21 3.83 -9.01
N GLU A 53 -0.68 3.35 -9.88
CA GLU A 53 -1.61 4.17 -10.66
C GLU A 53 -2.59 4.90 -9.75
N ALA A 54 -3.21 4.22 -8.79
CA ALA A 54 -4.12 4.85 -7.84
C ALA A 54 -3.42 5.94 -7.00
N LEU A 55 -2.17 5.71 -6.56
CA LEU A 55 -1.37 6.73 -5.88
C LEU A 55 -1.07 7.93 -6.80
N SER A 56 -0.75 7.66 -8.07
CA SER A 56 -0.51 8.70 -9.07
C SER A 56 -1.76 9.52 -9.36
N GLU A 57 -2.92 8.88 -9.52
CA GLU A 57 -4.19 9.54 -9.82
C GLU A 57 -4.74 10.32 -8.63
N GLN A 58 -4.80 9.69 -7.44
CA GLN A 58 -5.41 10.31 -6.26
C GLN A 58 -4.53 11.41 -5.66
N HIS A 59 -3.21 11.24 -5.70
CA HIS A 59 -2.28 12.15 -5.00
C HIS A 59 -1.37 12.93 -5.96
N ARG A 60 -1.59 12.84 -7.28
CA ARG A 60 -0.76 13.47 -8.34
C ARG A 60 0.74 13.20 -8.14
N MET A 61 1.05 11.97 -7.75
CA MET A 61 2.41 11.56 -7.44
C MET A 61 3.07 10.87 -8.64
N PRO A 62 4.35 11.14 -8.94
CA PRO A 62 5.04 10.37 -9.98
C PRO A 62 5.13 8.89 -9.60
N ILE A 63 4.88 8.00 -10.57
CA ILE A 63 4.91 6.53 -10.40
C ILE A 63 6.21 6.06 -9.74
N PHE A 64 7.33 6.71 -10.03
CA PHE A 64 8.61 6.43 -9.39
C PHE A 64 8.56 6.60 -7.86
N ASN A 65 7.97 7.70 -7.37
CA ASN A 65 7.80 7.95 -5.94
C ASN A 65 6.79 6.98 -5.32
N ALA A 66 5.72 6.64 -6.04
CA ALA A 66 4.77 5.63 -5.59
C ALA A 66 5.47 4.28 -5.35
N GLY A 67 6.37 3.87 -6.27
CA GLY A 67 7.21 2.69 -6.11
C GLY A 67 8.14 2.73 -4.89
N GLN A 68 8.69 3.90 -4.57
CA GLN A 68 9.50 4.11 -3.35
C GLN A 68 8.66 3.97 -2.09
N ILE A 69 7.46 4.56 -2.05
CA ILE A 69 6.55 4.47 -0.90
C ILE A 69 6.11 3.02 -0.68
N ILE A 70 5.70 2.32 -1.74
CA ILE A 70 5.33 0.90 -1.65
C ILE A 70 6.50 0.07 -1.10
N SER A 71 7.71 0.28 -1.59
CA SER A 71 8.90 -0.42 -1.08
C SER A 71 9.15 -0.12 0.40
N SER A 72 8.91 1.12 0.82
CA SER A 72 9.03 1.54 2.21
C SER A 72 7.94 0.95 3.10
N LEU A 73 6.69 0.89 2.64
CA LEU A 73 5.57 0.23 3.32
C LEU A 73 5.83 -1.27 3.51
N TYR A 74 6.44 -1.92 2.50
CA TYR A 74 6.85 -3.31 2.59
C TYR A 74 7.94 -3.52 3.64
N ARG A 75 8.98 -2.67 3.65
CA ARG A 75 10.04 -2.70 4.68
C ARG A 75 9.49 -2.44 6.08
N ALA A 76 8.49 -1.55 6.19
CA ALA A 76 7.78 -1.26 7.43
C ALA A 76 6.79 -2.37 7.84
N LYS A 77 6.72 -3.49 7.09
CA LYS A 77 5.81 -4.61 7.32
C LYS A 77 4.32 -4.22 7.38
N ARG A 78 3.94 -3.09 6.78
CA ARG A 78 2.54 -2.67 6.65
C ARG A 78 1.83 -3.38 5.49
N ILE A 79 2.59 -3.81 4.49
CA ILE A 79 2.10 -4.58 3.34
C ILE A 79 2.95 -5.82 3.10
N ARG A 80 2.40 -6.80 2.40
CA ARG A 80 3.08 -8.02 1.97
C ARG A 80 2.88 -8.22 0.47
N TYR A 81 3.93 -8.68 -0.22
CA TYR A 81 3.82 -9.14 -1.59
C TYR A 81 3.30 -10.58 -1.65
N LEU A 82 2.28 -10.80 -2.47
CA LEU A 82 1.83 -12.12 -2.89
C LEU A 82 2.41 -12.39 -4.28
N GLY A 83 3.49 -13.18 -4.32
CA GLY A 83 4.29 -13.38 -5.53
C GLY A 83 5.06 -12.10 -5.92
N SER A 84 5.17 -11.83 -7.22
CA SER A 84 5.92 -10.69 -7.76
C SER A 84 5.07 -9.47 -8.11
N THR A 85 3.74 -9.61 -8.16
CA THR A 85 2.85 -8.59 -8.75
C THR A 85 1.74 -8.11 -7.81
N PHE A 86 1.35 -8.92 -6.83
CA PHE A 86 0.22 -8.60 -5.96
C PHE A 86 0.67 -8.12 -4.60
N ILE A 87 -0.10 -7.20 -4.03
CA ILE A 87 0.12 -6.59 -2.73
C ILE A 87 -1.13 -6.80 -1.89
N GLN A 88 -0.90 -7.14 -0.62
CA GLN A 88 -1.92 -7.30 0.40
C GLN A 88 -1.52 -6.47 1.63
N VAL A 89 -2.51 -5.96 2.37
CA VAL A 89 -2.24 -5.31 3.66
C VAL A 89 -1.79 -6.36 4.67
N ASN A 90 -0.75 -6.06 5.42
CA ASN A 90 -0.29 -6.94 6.49
C ASN A 90 -0.97 -6.52 7.79
N GLU A 91 -2.04 -7.23 8.17
CA GLU A 91 -2.78 -6.97 9.42
C GLU A 91 -1.91 -7.16 10.69
N GLU A 92 -0.74 -7.80 10.57
CA GLU A 92 0.22 -7.98 11.67
C GLU A 92 1.20 -6.79 11.87
N GLY A 93 1.13 -5.75 11.04
CA GLY A 93 2.06 -4.61 11.07
C GLY A 93 1.83 -3.59 12.20
N ASP A 94 0.99 -3.91 13.18
CA ASP A 94 0.64 -3.03 14.33
C ASP A 94 1.00 -3.65 15.70
N LYS A 95 1.93 -4.62 15.73
CA LYS A 95 2.47 -5.21 16.97
C LYS A 95 3.85 -4.67 17.32
#